data_AF-A0A4Y5YVW1-F1
#
_entry.id   AF-A0A4Y5YVW1-F1
#
_cell.length_a   1.000
_cell.length_b   1.000
_cell.length_c   1.000
_cell.angle_alpha   90.00
_cell.angle_beta   90.00
_cell.angle_gamma   90.00
#
_symmetry.space_group_name_H-M   'P 1'
#
loop_
_entity.id
_entity.type
_entity.pdbx_description
1 polymer ?
#
loop_
_entity_poly.entity_id
_entity_poly.type
_entity_poly.pdbx_seq_one_letter_code
_entity_poly.pdbx_strand_id
1 'polypeptide(L)'
;MPGVVPSYLLARLAESGRYPRAAAAARQTLTAGRPPFRARLDLSIDENGDLVAELSDAPNRTISDAGNTQNLPGAIVRSEDDGPVDDVSVNEAFDGLGATFEMLLSAFGRNSLNDAGAPLDATVHYGVDYDNAFWDGERMVFGDGDGEVFVGFTSSTTVIGHELAHGVVQYTANLEYQGQPGALNESIADVFGALTEQFLLGQSAEEATWLIGAEIFTDAVQGSALRSMIEPGTAYDDDELGKDPQPAHMSDFVRTTEDNGGVHINSGIPNRAFALFAIDLGGNAWETAGTVWYRALTGGLSSTANFTEFADATVAAASAIDDATGAAARRAWATVGVYEDERVPRTD
;
A
#
# COMPACT_ATOMS: atom_id res chain seq x y z
N MET A 1 -16.21 30.94 10.11
CA MET A 1 -16.66 32.26 10.61
C MET A 1 -16.00 33.35 9.76
N PRO A 2 -16.69 34.45 9.40
CA PRO A 2 -16.07 35.52 8.63
C PRO A 2 -15.06 36.28 9.52
N GLY A 3 -13.77 36.09 9.25
CA GLY A 3 -12.67 36.78 9.91
C GLY A 3 -12.37 38.14 9.25
N VAL A 4 -11.78 39.05 10.02
CA VAL A 4 -11.39 40.40 9.54
C VAL A 4 -10.26 40.33 8.50
N VAL A 5 -9.42 39.29 8.56
CA VAL A 5 -8.36 39.05 7.58
C VAL A 5 -8.94 38.27 6.40
N PRO A 6 -8.91 38.82 5.17
CA PRO A 6 -9.35 38.11 3.98
C PRO A 6 -8.55 36.81 3.77
N SER A 7 -9.24 35.74 3.37
CA SER A 7 -8.65 34.42 3.12
C SER A 7 -7.53 34.45 2.08
N TYR A 8 -7.61 35.31 1.06
CA TYR A 8 -6.55 35.45 0.05
C TYR A 8 -5.24 36.04 0.62
N LEU A 9 -5.29 36.85 1.69
CA LEU A 9 -4.07 37.33 2.35
C LEU A 9 -3.46 36.22 3.20
N LEU A 10 -4.29 35.44 3.90
CA LEU A 10 -3.84 34.26 4.65
C LEU A 10 -3.20 33.23 3.72
N ALA A 11 -3.78 33.00 2.54
CA ALA A 11 -3.23 32.14 1.48
C ALA A 11 -1.80 32.54 1.09
N ARG A 12 -1.59 33.82 0.73
CA ARG A 12 -0.26 34.36 0.38
C ARG A 12 0.73 34.29 1.54
N LEU A 13 0.26 34.44 2.78
CA LEU A 13 1.10 34.29 3.96
C LEU A 13 1.47 32.82 4.21
N ALA A 14 0.57 31.88 3.94
CA ALA A 14 0.78 30.44 4.11
C ALA A 14 1.92 29.89 3.24
N GLU A 15 2.20 30.51 2.10
CA GLU A 15 3.32 30.17 1.20
C GLU A 15 4.63 30.94 1.52
N SER A 16 4.62 31.79 2.54
CA SER A 16 5.75 32.71 2.76
C SER A 16 6.98 32.01 3.35
N GLY A 17 8.02 31.85 2.53
CA GLY A 17 9.36 31.45 3.01
C GLY A 17 10.07 32.52 3.87
N ARG A 18 9.61 33.77 3.82
CA ARG A 18 10.18 34.89 4.58
C ARG A 18 9.65 34.97 6.02
N TYR A 19 8.45 34.47 6.29
CA TYR A 19 7.78 34.57 7.59
C TYR A 19 7.20 33.22 8.04
N PRO A 20 8.04 32.26 8.45
CA PRO A 20 7.62 30.87 8.71
C PRO A 20 6.54 30.76 9.81
N ARG A 21 6.65 31.56 10.88
CA ARG A 21 5.62 31.60 11.94
C ARG A 21 4.28 32.16 11.44
N ALA A 22 4.32 33.17 10.58
CA ALA A 22 3.11 33.77 10.04
C ALA A 22 2.46 32.84 9.00
N ALA A 23 3.28 32.10 8.23
CA ALA A 23 2.81 31.04 7.35
C ALA A 23 2.08 29.92 8.12
N ALA A 24 2.66 29.44 9.22
CA ALA A 24 2.01 28.44 10.07
C ALA A 24 0.69 28.96 10.68
N ALA A 25 0.69 30.19 11.23
CA ALA A 25 -0.52 30.79 11.80
C ALA A 25 -1.62 31.02 10.74
N ALA A 26 -1.24 31.38 9.51
CA ALA A 26 -2.17 31.55 8.42
C ALA A 26 -2.79 30.22 7.98
N ARG A 27 -2.00 29.14 7.89
CA ARG A 27 -2.50 27.76 7.68
C ARG A 27 -3.50 27.37 8.76
N GLN A 28 -3.16 27.58 10.03
CA GLN A 28 -4.05 27.27 11.17
C GLN A 28 -5.36 28.08 11.14
N THR A 29 -5.30 29.35 10.74
CA THR A 29 -6.49 30.21 10.65
C THR A 29 -7.41 29.78 9.50
N LEU A 30 -6.83 29.33 8.37
CA LEU A 30 -7.58 28.77 7.24
C LEU A 30 -8.23 27.42 7.58
N THR A 31 -7.70 26.68 8.56
CA THR A 31 -8.20 25.35 8.97
C THR A 31 -9.20 25.40 10.14
N ALA A 32 -9.26 26.49 10.92
CA ALA A 32 -10.04 26.62 12.17
C ALA A 32 -11.59 26.59 12.05
N GLY A 33 -12.17 26.14 10.93
CA GLY A 33 -13.62 26.06 10.72
C GLY A 33 -14.06 24.83 9.92
N ARG A 34 -13.25 23.79 9.84
CA ARG A 34 -13.49 22.64 8.97
C ARG A 34 -14.51 21.65 9.56
N PRO A 35 -15.45 21.12 8.74
CA PRO A 35 -16.20 19.90 9.02
C PRO A 35 -15.25 18.69 9.22
N PRO A 36 -15.74 17.50 9.63
CA PRO A 36 -14.90 16.36 10.02
C PRO A 36 -14.05 15.72 8.91
N PHE A 37 -14.06 16.25 7.68
CA PHE A 37 -13.21 15.77 6.58
C PHE A 37 -12.01 16.73 6.38
N ARG A 38 -10.78 16.22 6.45
CA ARG A 38 -9.56 17.00 6.16
C ARG A 38 -9.41 17.17 4.65
N ALA A 39 -9.18 18.41 4.21
CA ALA A 39 -8.89 18.75 2.81
C ALA A 39 -7.59 19.57 2.71
N ARG A 40 -6.76 19.30 1.71
CA ARG A 40 -5.64 20.16 1.31
C ARG A 40 -6.22 21.33 0.53
N LEU A 41 -5.69 22.52 0.78
CA LEU A 41 -6.11 23.74 0.10
C LEU A 41 -4.94 24.20 -0.75
N ASP A 42 -5.04 23.96 -2.05
CA ASP A 42 -4.07 24.43 -3.04
C ASP A 42 -4.55 25.78 -3.57
N LEU A 43 -3.73 26.80 -3.36
CA LEU A 43 -4.02 28.17 -3.73
C LEU A 43 -3.15 28.50 -4.93
N SER A 44 -3.77 28.76 -6.06
CA SER A 44 -3.09 29.15 -7.28
C SER A 44 -3.68 30.44 -7.83
N ILE A 45 -2.99 31.04 -8.78
CA ILE A 45 -3.50 32.20 -9.51
C ILE A 45 -3.58 31.81 -10.95
N ASP A 46 -4.78 31.95 -11.52
CA ASP A 46 -5.00 31.65 -12.92
C ASP A 46 -4.36 32.70 -13.84
N GLU A 47 -4.43 32.43 -15.14
CA GLU A 47 -3.94 33.32 -16.18
C GLU A 47 -4.59 34.73 -16.19
N ASN A 48 -5.74 34.88 -15.53
CA ASN A 48 -6.48 36.14 -15.40
C ASN A 48 -6.12 36.92 -14.13
N GLY A 49 -5.30 36.34 -13.24
CA GLY A 49 -4.92 36.94 -11.97
C GLY A 49 -5.91 36.67 -10.84
N ASP A 50 -6.88 35.78 -11.05
CA ASP A 50 -7.86 35.39 -10.04
C ASP A 50 -7.29 34.30 -9.12
N LEU A 51 -7.62 34.38 -7.83
CA LEU A 51 -7.26 33.35 -6.86
C LEU A 51 -8.14 32.12 -7.08
N VAL A 52 -7.52 31.02 -7.47
CA VAL A 52 -8.15 29.71 -7.52
C VAL A 52 -7.80 28.98 -6.22
N ALA A 53 -8.83 28.46 -5.57
CA ALA A 53 -8.71 27.65 -4.38
C ALA A 53 -9.23 26.25 -4.70
N GLU A 54 -8.32 25.31 -4.87
CA GLU A 54 -8.66 23.90 -5.08
C GLU A 54 -8.61 23.19 -3.73
N LEU A 55 -9.69 22.45 -3.44
CA LEU A 55 -9.77 21.58 -2.28
C LEU A 55 -9.55 20.15 -2.77
N SER A 56 -8.45 19.56 -2.34
CA SER A 56 -8.15 18.14 -2.53
C SER A 56 -8.30 17.40 -1.21
N ASP A 57 -8.51 16.09 -1.24
CA ASP A 57 -8.52 15.30 -0.01
C ASP A 57 -7.12 15.27 0.62
N ALA A 58 -7.04 15.23 1.95
CA ALA A 58 -5.78 15.21 2.68
C ALA A 58 -5.75 14.11 3.73
N PRO A 59 -4.56 13.54 4.02
CA PRO A 59 -4.42 12.55 5.07
C PRO A 59 -4.68 13.18 6.44
N ASN A 60 -5.03 12.33 7.40
CA ASN A 60 -5.10 12.66 8.82
C ASN A 60 -4.36 11.58 9.60
N ARG A 61 -3.05 11.78 9.78
CA ARG A 61 -2.17 10.78 10.40
C ARG A 61 -1.94 11.05 11.89
N THR A 62 -1.91 9.97 12.66
CA THR A 62 -1.51 9.99 14.08
C THR A 62 -0.55 8.84 14.36
N ILE A 63 0.64 9.13 14.87
CA ILE A 63 1.59 8.13 15.35
C ILE A 63 1.63 8.15 16.87
N SER A 64 1.48 6.98 17.45
CA SER A 64 1.60 6.73 18.87
C SER A 64 2.80 5.82 19.18
N ASP A 65 3.31 5.90 20.40
CA ASP A 65 4.42 5.12 20.92
C ASP A 65 3.89 4.23 22.06
N ALA A 66 4.03 2.91 21.90
CA ALA A 66 3.61 1.93 22.92
C ALA A 66 4.61 1.79 24.09
N GLY A 67 5.78 2.41 24.00
CA GLY A 67 6.81 2.45 25.04
C GLY A 67 7.34 1.07 25.40
N ASN A 68 7.53 0.20 24.41
CA ASN A 68 7.90 -1.21 24.55
C ASN A 68 6.89 -2.05 25.34
N THR A 69 5.65 -1.59 25.41
CA THR A 69 4.53 -2.36 25.96
C THR A 69 3.65 -2.89 24.83
N GLN A 70 2.71 -3.77 25.16
CA GLN A 70 1.70 -4.24 24.20
C GLN A 70 0.35 -3.52 24.36
N ASN A 71 0.33 -2.35 25.01
CA ASN A 71 -0.88 -1.57 25.21
C ASN A 71 -1.09 -0.57 24.05
N LEU A 72 -2.17 -0.73 23.30
CA LEU A 72 -2.53 0.15 22.20
C LEU A 72 -3.51 1.25 22.65
N PRO A 73 -3.46 2.46 22.03
CA PRO A 73 -2.48 2.89 21.03
C PRO A 73 -1.16 3.39 21.64
N GLY A 74 -1.05 3.52 22.97
CA GLY A 74 0.11 4.16 23.60
C GLY A 74 -0.02 5.69 23.66
N ALA A 75 1.11 6.40 23.70
CA ALA A 75 1.13 7.86 23.78
C ALA A 75 1.28 8.49 22.40
N ILE A 76 0.45 9.47 22.04
CA ILE A 76 0.59 10.19 20.77
C ILE A 76 1.91 10.98 20.78
N VAL A 77 2.75 10.73 19.76
CA VAL A 77 4.08 11.33 19.61
C VAL A 77 4.20 12.21 18.37
N ARG A 78 3.35 12.00 17.34
CA ARG A 78 3.30 12.86 16.15
C ARG A 78 1.90 12.86 15.54
N SER A 79 1.39 14.03 15.18
CA SER A 79 0.12 14.21 14.46
C SER A 79 0.32 14.96 13.14
N GLU A 80 -0.70 14.98 12.29
CA GLU A 80 -0.65 15.53 10.92
C GLU A 80 -0.02 16.93 10.79
N ASP A 81 -0.23 17.83 11.76
CA ASP A 81 0.29 19.21 11.70
C ASP A 81 1.66 19.39 12.40
N ASP A 82 2.18 18.33 13.01
CA ASP A 82 3.47 18.35 13.71
C ASP A 82 4.64 18.18 12.72
N GLY A 83 5.78 18.78 13.06
CA GLY A 83 7.03 18.54 12.36
C GLY A 83 7.61 17.15 12.67
N PRO A 84 8.65 16.72 11.94
CA PRO A 84 9.43 15.53 12.29
C PRO A 84 9.97 15.60 13.72
N VAL A 85 10.09 14.43 14.35
CA VAL A 85 10.63 14.26 15.72
C VAL A 85 12.00 13.58 15.68
N ASP A 86 12.66 13.45 16.83
CA ASP A 86 13.99 12.81 16.91
C ASP A 86 13.94 11.29 16.63
N ASP A 87 12.79 10.67 16.89
CA ASP A 87 12.57 9.24 16.68
C ASP A 87 12.38 8.92 15.19
N VAL A 88 13.23 8.03 14.67
CA VAL A 88 13.26 7.66 13.25
C VAL A 88 12.04 6.82 12.88
N SER A 89 11.69 5.82 13.69
CA SER A 89 10.56 4.92 13.44
C SER A 89 9.23 5.69 13.40
N VAL A 90 9.08 6.70 14.26
CA VAL A 90 7.92 7.62 14.23
C VAL A 90 7.85 8.36 12.89
N ASN A 91 8.99 8.82 12.36
CA ASN A 91 9.02 9.57 11.12
C ASN A 91 8.77 8.68 9.90
N GLU A 92 9.41 7.51 9.86
CA GLU A 92 9.23 6.51 8.80
C GLU A 92 7.77 6.05 8.72
N ALA A 93 7.15 5.71 9.86
CA ALA A 93 5.73 5.35 9.90
C ALA A 93 4.84 6.49 9.40
N PHE A 94 5.09 7.74 9.85
CA PHE A 94 4.32 8.90 9.41
C PHE A 94 4.44 9.15 7.90
N ASP A 95 5.65 9.06 7.36
CA ASP A 95 5.93 9.32 5.95
C ASP A 95 5.40 8.18 5.06
N GLY A 96 5.54 6.92 5.48
CA GLY A 96 4.98 5.75 4.80
C GLY A 96 3.45 5.76 4.73
N LEU A 97 2.76 6.08 5.85
CA LEU A 97 1.31 6.29 5.85
C LEU A 97 0.88 7.38 4.85
N GLY A 98 1.67 8.45 4.77
CA GLY A 98 1.45 9.52 3.81
C GLY A 98 1.61 9.06 2.37
N ALA A 99 2.68 8.31 2.07
CA ALA A 99 2.96 7.78 0.75
C ALA A 99 1.81 6.87 0.25
N THR A 100 1.30 5.99 1.11
CA THR A 100 0.15 5.13 0.75
C THR A 100 -1.10 5.95 0.47
N PHE A 101 -1.39 6.97 1.29
CA PHE A 101 -2.52 7.86 1.05
C PHE A 101 -2.40 8.57 -0.30
N GLU A 102 -1.25 9.19 -0.60
CA GLU A 102 -1.06 9.93 -1.85
C GLU A 102 -1.12 9.01 -3.06
N MET A 103 -0.59 7.78 -2.96
CA MET A 103 -0.71 6.77 -4.02
C MET A 103 -2.18 6.41 -4.28
N LEU A 104 -2.95 6.07 -3.23
CA LEU A 104 -4.36 5.71 -3.35
C LEU A 104 -5.20 6.86 -3.94
N LEU A 105 -4.97 8.09 -3.47
CA LEU A 105 -5.69 9.26 -3.94
C LEU A 105 -5.32 9.61 -5.38
N SER A 106 -4.03 9.63 -5.71
CA SER A 106 -3.56 10.08 -7.02
C SER A 106 -3.79 9.03 -8.11
N ALA A 107 -3.55 7.76 -7.83
CA ALA A 107 -3.70 6.69 -8.81
C ALA A 107 -5.18 6.27 -8.97
N PHE A 108 -5.94 6.22 -7.88
CA PHE A 108 -7.28 5.61 -7.88
C PHE A 108 -8.41 6.56 -7.51
N GLY A 109 -8.11 7.80 -7.13
CA GLY A 109 -9.11 8.74 -6.62
C GLY A 109 -9.71 8.31 -5.28
N ARG A 110 -9.05 7.40 -4.55
CA ARG A 110 -9.58 6.83 -3.31
C ARG A 110 -9.21 7.68 -2.12
N ASN A 111 -10.20 8.15 -1.35
CA ASN A 111 -9.95 8.95 -0.16
C ASN A 111 -9.72 8.07 1.07
N SER A 112 -8.46 7.74 1.36
CA SER A 112 -8.03 6.86 2.47
C SER A 112 -8.55 5.41 2.36
N LEU A 113 -8.36 4.60 3.41
CA LEU A 113 -8.61 3.16 3.38
C LEU A 113 -10.08 2.80 3.18
N ASN A 114 -11.02 3.64 3.62
CA ASN A 114 -12.46 3.42 3.54
C ASN A 114 -13.17 4.21 2.43
N ASP A 115 -12.41 4.91 1.58
CA ASP A 115 -12.93 5.84 0.55
C ASP A 115 -13.77 7.01 1.10
N ALA A 116 -13.59 7.33 2.38
CA ALA A 116 -14.31 8.39 3.08
C ALA A 116 -13.42 9.15 4.07
N GLY A 117 -12.10 9.19 3.82
CA GLY A 117 -11.16 9.98 4.61
C GLY A 117 -10.95 9.44 6.03
N ALA A 118 -10.96 8.11 6.21
CA ALA A 118 -10.55 7.49 7.47
C ALA A 118 -9.19 8.04 7.95
N PRO A 119 -9.02 8.25 9.27
CA PRO A 119 -7.70 8.55 9.82
C PRO A 119 -6.73 7.40 9.55
N LEU A 120 -5.46 7.74 9.46
CA LEU A 120 -4.37 6.78 9.31
C LEU A 120 -3.58 6.77 10.61
N ASP A 121 -3.92 5.84 11.48
CA ASP A 121 -3.32 5.75 12.80
C ASP A 121 -2.28 4.63 12.83
N ALA A 122 -1.18 4.86 13.53
CA ALA A 122 -0.13 3.87 13.74
C ALA A 122 0.41 3.90 15.17
N THR A 123 0.95 2.76 15.62
CA THR A 123 1.68 2.62 16.88
C THR A 123 3.05 1.99 16.62
N VAL A 124 4.11 2.66 17.06
CA VAL A 124 5.51 2.16 17.01
C VAL A 124 5.95 1.63 18.38
N HIS A 125 7.10 0.95 18.43
CA HIS A 125 7.70 0.38 19.65
C HIS A 125 6.76 -0.56 20.40
N TYR A 126 6.03 -1.39 19.65
CA TYR A 126 5.13 -2.39 20.20
C TYR A 126 5.90 -3.60 20.73
N GLY A 127 5.79 -3.86 22.03
CA GLY A 127 6.49 -4.97 22.68
C GLY A 127 8.00 -4.77 22.77
N VAL A 128 8.72 -5.85 23.06
CA VAL A 128 10.19 -5.89 23.10
C VAL A 128 10.61 -6.98 22.12
N ASP A 129 11.56 -6.67 21.25
CA ASP A 129 12.08 -7.59 20.22
C ASP A 129 10.92 -8.23 19.43
N TYR A 130 9.95 -7.42 19.03
CA TYR A 130 8.74 -7.90 18.37
C TYR A 130 8.96 -7.96 16.85
N ASP A 131 9.08 -9.19 16.34
CA ASP A 131 9.39 -9.46 14.93
C ASP A 131 8.14 -9.46 14.03
N ASN A 132 7.31 -8.43 14.13
CA ASN A 132 6.21 -8.25 13.19
C ASN A 132 5.67 -6.82 13.08
N ALA A 133 4.93 -6.58 12.01
CA ALA A 133 3.98 -5.48 11.86
C ALA A 133 2.60 -6.03 11.50
N PHE A 134 1.53 -5.31 11.83
CA PHE A 134 0.18 -5.73 11.44
C PHE A 134 -0.83 -4.59 11.42
N TRP A 135 -1.86 -4.73 10.58
CA TRP A 135 -3.13 -4.00 10.69
C TRP A 135 -4.08 -4.69 11.69
N ASP A 136 -4.54 -3.96 12.72
CA ASP A 136 -5.43 -4.53 13.75
C ASP A 136 -6.95 -4.39 13.45
N GLY A 137 -7.29 -3.82 12.31
CA GLY A 137 -8.66 -3.44 11.93
C GLY A 137 -8.97 -1.95 12.05
N GLU A 138 -8.14 -1.19 12.77
CA GLU A 138 -8.26 0.25 13.00
C GLU A 138 -6.95 1.02 12.79
N ARG A 139 -5.81 0.43 13.13
CA ARG A 139 -4.49 1.06 13.07
C ARG A 139 -3.40 0.09 12.64
N MET A 140 -2.29 0.68 12.21
CA MET A 140 -1.01 0.03 12.03
C MET A 140 -0.29 -0.19 13.37
N VAL A 141 0.39 -1.32 13.53
CA VAL A 141 1.23 -1.61 14.70
C VAL A 141 2.57 -2.13 14.22
N PHE A 142 3.66 -1.56 14.72
CA PHE A 142 5.03 -1.92 14.36
C PHE A 142 5.82 -2.36 15.58
N GLY A 143 6.45 -3.53 15.48
CA GLY A 143 7.57 -3.90 16.34
C GLY A 143 8.89 -3.35 15.83
N ASP A 144 9.90 -3.37 16.71
CA ASP A 144 11.24 -2.87 16.42
C ASP A 144 12.18 -3.96 15.86
N GLY A 145 11.72 -5.21 15.80
CA GLY A 145 12.56 -6.37 15.47
C GLY A 145 13.53 -6.75 16.60
N ASP A 146 14.12 -7.93 16.49
CA ASP A 146 15.09 -8.48 17.43
C ASP A 146 16.52 -7.96 17.27
N GLY A 147 16.83 -7.29 16.16
CA GLY A 147 18.17 -6.81 15.79
C GLY A 147 19.17 -7.89 15.37
N GLU A 148 18.76 -9.17 15.36
CA GLU A 148 19.53 -10.32 14.87
C GLU A 148 19.05 -10.76 13.48
N VAL A 149 17.74 -10.97 13.32
CA VAL A 149 17.06 -11.29 12.07
C VAL A 149 16.41 -10.05 11.47
N PHE A 150 15.70 -9.27 12.28
CA PHE A 150 14.93 -8.12 11.82
C PHE A 150 15.45 -6.80 12.39
N VAL A 151 15.65 -5.78 11.54
CA VAL A 151 16.07 -4.43 11.95
C VAL A 151 14.91 -3.51 12.35
N GLY A 152 13.67 -3.99 12.23
CA GLY A 152 12.43 -3.24 12.39
C GLY A 152 11.61 -3.15 11.10
N PHE A 153 10.34 -2.74 11.23
CA PHE A 153 9.36 -2.83 10.14
C PHE A 153 8.94 -1.47 9.57
N THR A 154 9.30 -0.36 10.21
CA THR A 154 8.97 1.00 9.72
C THR A 154 9.84 1.43 8.56
N SER A 155 11.03 0.86 8.39
CA SER A 155 11.97 1.20 7.33
C SER A 155 11.50 0.81 5.93
N SER A 156 10.58 -0.16 5.82
CA SER A 156 10.12 -0.68 4.55
C SER A 156 8.77 -0.08 4.11
N THR A 157 8.81 0.71 3.05
CA THR A 157 7.59 1.31 2.47
C THR A 157 6.63 0.25 1.93
N THR A 158 7.16 -0.86 1.39
CA THR A 158 6.34 -1.97 0.89
C THR A 158 5.59 -2.67 2.02
N VAL A 159 6.20 -2.83 3.21
CA VAL A 159 5.52 -3.38 4.41
C VAL A 159 4.44 -2.43 4.90
N ILE A 160 4.73 -1.13 5.02
CA ILE A 160 3.72 -0.15 5.46
C ILE A 160 2.52 -0.13 4.49
N GLY A 161 2.78 -0.10 3.18
CA GLY A 161 1.74 -0.11 2.16
C GLY A 161 0.94 -1.41 2.13
N HIS A 162 1.59 -2.55 2.38
CA HIS A 162 0.95 -3.86 2.49
C HIS A 162 -0.08 -3.89 3.62
N GLU A 163 0.32 -3.51 4.82
CA GLU A 163 -0.57 -3.59 5.97
C GLU A 163 -1.76 -2.61 5.87
N LEU A 164 -1.54 -1.40 5.37
CA LEU A 164 -2.63 -0.45 5.08
C LEU A 164 -3.58 -0.97 3.99
N ALA A 165 -3.07 -1.75 3.03
CA ALA A 165 -3.86 -2.34 1.97
C ALA A 165 -4.83 -3.41 2.47
N HIS A 166 -4.55 -4.10 3.60
CA HIS A 166 -5.56 -4.93 4.26
C HIS A 166 -6.79 -4.10 4.66
N GLY A 167 -6.61 -2.86 5.12
CA GLY A 167 -7.71 -1.93 5.36
C GLY A 167 -8.52 -1.65 4.08
N VAL A 168 -7.86 -1.46 2.94
CA VAL A 168 -8.55 -1.30 1.64
C VAL A 168 -9.36 -2.56 1.28
N VAL A 169 -8.79 -3.76 1.46
CA VAL A 169 -9.50 -5.02 1.21
C VAL A 169 -10.70 -5.16 2.14
N GLN A 170 -10.56 -4.86 3.44
CA GLN A 170 -11.62 -4.88 4.44
C GLN A 170 -12.82 -3.99 4.06
N TYR A 171 -12.56 -2.79 3.55
CA TYR A 171 -13.61 -1.84 3.13
C TYR A 171 -14.11 -2.03 1.68
N THR A 172 -13.72 -3.11 1.00
CA THR A 172 -14.11 -3.40 -0.39
C THR A 172 -14.68 -4.82 -0.51
N ALA A 173 -13.91 -5.77 -1.06
CA ALA A 173 -14.36 -7.15 -1.24
C ALA A 173 -14.42 -7.94 0.07
N ASN A 174 -13.73 -7.47 1.11
CA ASN A 174 -13.63 -8.11 2.42
C ASN A 174 -13.29 -9.61 2.31
N LEU A 175 -12.23 -9.91 1.54
CA LEU A 175 -11.79 -11.27 1.23
C LEU A 175 -11.51 -12.03 2.53
N GLU A 176 -12.11 -13.22 2.63
CA GLU A 176 -11.90 -14.10 3.78
C GLU A 176 -10.43 -14.46 3.91
N TYR A 177 -9.88 -14.37 5.13
CA TYR A 177 -8.46 -14.63 5.37
C TYR A 177 -8.18 -16.14 5.52
N GLN A 178 -8.51 -16.89 4.47
CA GLN A 178 -8.38 -18.36 4.41
C GLN A 178 -8.24 -18.82 2.95
N GLY A 179 -7.31 -19.76 2.69
CA GLY A 179 -7.15 -20.41 1.39
C GLY A 179 -6.88 -19.42 0.25
N GLN A 180 -7.51 -19.62 -0.92
CA GLN A 180 -7.33 -18.72 -2.07
C GLN A 180 -7.85 -17.29 -1.83
N PRO A 181 -9.02 -17.06 -1.21
CA PRO A 181 -9.43 -15.70 -0.83
C PRO A 181 -8.39 -14.99 0.05
N GLY A 182 -7.80 -15.71 1.01
CA GLY A 182 -6.75 -15.16 1.87
C GLY A 182 -5.45 -14.91 1.12
N ALA A 183 -5.04 -15.81 0.22
CA ALA A 183 -3.88 -15.58 -0.65
C ALA A 183 -4.09 -14.41 -1.65
N LEU A 184 -5.32 -14.14 -2.07
CA LEU A 184 -5.66 -12.93 -2.82
C LEU A 184 -5.60 -11.68 -1.93
N ASN A 185 -6.04 -11.77 -0.67
CA ASN A 185 -5.93 -10.68 0.29
C ASN A 185 -4.46 -10.27 0.47
N GLU A 186 -3.59 -11.25 0.78
CA GLU A 186 -2.13 -11.07 0.86
C GLU A 186 -1.53 -10.52 -0.43
N SER A 187 -1.92 -11.06 -1.58
CA SER A 187 -1.36 -10.61 -2.86
C SER A 187 -1.75 -9.19 -3.21
N ILE A 188 -3.00 -8.79 -2.94
CA ILE A 188 -3.46 -7.41 -3.16
C ILE A 188 -2.72 -6.46 -2.21
N ALA A 189 -2.44 -6.90 -0.98
CA ALA A 189 -1.62 -6.14 -0.05
C ALA A 189 -0.19 -5.94 -0.58
N ASP A 190 0.48 -7.00 -1.05
CA ASP A 190 1.80 -6.90 -1.70
C ASP A 190 1.78 -5.97 -2.93
N VAL A 191 0.74 -6.06 -3.76
CA VAL A 191 0.55 -5.19 -4.93
C VAL A 191 0.50 -3.71 -4.52
N PHE A 192 -0.31 -3.36 -3.53
CA PHE A 192 -0.40 -1.96 -3.08
C PHE A 192 0.83 -1.50 -2.30
N GLY A 193 1.52 -2.40 -1.59
CA GLY A 193 2.85 -2.15 -1.03
C GLY A 193 3.85 -1.75 -2.12
N ALA A 194 4.02 -2.59 -3.14
CA ALA A 194 4.91 -2.33 -4.26
C ALA A 194 4.53 -1.06 -5.04
N LEU A 195 3.24 -0.83 -5.29
CA LEU A 195 2.78 0.39 -5.96
C LEU A 195 3.04 1.65 -5.13
N THR A 196 2.95 1.57 -3.79
CA THR A 196 3.25 2.71 -2.90
C THR A 196 4.71 3.11 -3.04
N GLU A 197 5.63 2.14 -2.96
CA GLU A 197 7.06 2.40 -3.14
C GLU A 197 7.37 2.95 -4.54
N GLN A 198 6.85 2.30 -5.58
CA GLN A 198 7.06 2.75 -6.96
C GLN A 198 6.55 4.18 -7.18
N PHE A 199 5.37 4.50 -6.66
CA PHE A 199 4.79 5.85 -6.74
C PHE A 199 5.64 6.88 -5.99
N LEU A 200 6.08 6.54 -4.76
CA LEU A 200 6.92 7.40 -3.92
C LEU A 200 8.27 7.71 -4.59
N LEU A 201 8.88 6.70 -5.22
CA LEU A 201 10.19 6.80 -5.85
C LEU A 201 10.13 7.23 -7.32
N GLY A 202 8.93 7.30 -7.92
CA GLY A 202 8.74 7.62 -9.34
C GLY A 202 9.31 6.56 -10.28
N GLN A 203 9.26 5.28 -9.89
CA GLN A 203 9.81 4.17 -10.66
C GLN A 203 8.79 3.59 -11.65
N SER A 204 9.25 3.29 -12.86
CA SER A 204 8.47 2.48 -13.80
C SER A 204 8.43 1.00 -13.37
N ALA A 205 7.52 0.24 -13.98
CA ALA A 205 7.41 -1.20 -13.78
C ALA A 205 8.70 -1.98 -14.12
N GLU A 206 9.54 -1.45 -15.02
CA GLU A 206 10.82 -2.05 -15.40
C GLU A 206 11.93 -1.74 -14.38
N GLU A 207 11.86 -0.60 -13.70
CA GLU A 207 12.87 -0.16 -12.73
C GLU A 207 12.60 -0.67 -11.31
N ALA A 208 11.34 -0.98 -11.00
CA ALA A 208 10.93 -1.44 -9.68
C ALA A 208 11.60 -2.76 -9.30
N THR A 209 11.90 -2.93 -8.01
CA THR A 209 12.54 -4.14 -7.48
C THR A 209 11.58 -5.33 -7.48
N TRP A 210 10.28 -5.06 -7.27
CA TRP A 210 9.24 -6.07 -7.05
C TRP A 210 9.50 -6.99 -5.85
N LEU A 211 10.27 -6.50 -4.88
CA LEU A 211 10.57 -7.16 -3.62
C LEU A 211 9.68 -6.58 -2.51
N ILE A 212 9.22 -7.41 -1.59
CA ILE A 212 8.43 -7.00 -0.44
C ILE A 212 9.25 -7.17 0.83
N GLY A 213 9.42 -6.08 1.60
CA GLY A 213 10.23 -6.09 2.82
C GLY A 213 11.71 -6.26 2.55
N ALA A 214 12.28 -5.55 1.58
CA ALA A 214 13.72 -5.63 1.29
C ALA A 214 14.59 -5.00 2.39
N GLU A 215 14.02 -4.08 3.18
CA GLU A 215 14.72 -3.29 4.19
C GLU A 215 14.64 -3.87 5.61
N ILE A 216 13.93 -4.99 5.82
CA ILE A 216 13.62 -5.46 7.18
C ILE A 216 14.61 -6.48 7.72
N PHE A 217 15.37 -7.16 6.86
CA PHE A 217 16.37 -8.12 7.29
C PHE A 217 17.69 -7.42 7.69
N THR A 218 18.38 -8.00 8.68
CA THR A 218 19.77 -7.62 8.97
C THR A 218 20.72 -8.16 7.92
N ASP A 219 21.96 -7.65 7.90
CA ASP A 219 23.05 -8.17 7.06
C ASP A 219 23.44 -9.64 7.39
N ALA A 220 22.93 -10.20 8.49
CA ALA A 220 23.20 -11.59 8.88
C ALA A 220 22.35 -12.61 8.11
N VAL A 221 21.19 -12.20 7.59
CA VAL A 221 20.24 -13.07 6.89
C VAL A 221 20.65 -13.23 5.42
N GLN A 222 20.65 -14.47 4.93
CA GLN A 222 20.89 -14.81 3.53
C GLN A 222 19.60 -14.65 2.69
N GLY A 223 19.15 -13.41 2.57
CA GLY A 223 17.94 -13.06 1.82
C GLY A 223 17.98 -11.63 1.30
N SER A 224 17.20 -11.37 0.24
CA SER A 224 17.04 -10.03 -0.32
C SER A 224 15.75 -9.35 0.14
N ALA A 225 14.74 -10.12 0.55
CA ALA A 225 13.42 -9.64 0.96
C ALA A 225 12.60 -10.78 1.59
N LEU A 226 11.42 -10.46 2.15
CA LEU A 226 10.46 -11.50 2.57
C LEU A 226 9.88 -12.26 1.37
N ARG A 227 9.58 -11.55 0.28
CA ARG A 227 8.93 -12.11 -0.91
C ARG A 227 9.44 -11.44 -2.18
N SER A 228 9.42 -12.19 -3.27
CA SER A 228 9.66 -11.71 -4.63
C SER A 228 8.37 -11.85 -5.43
N MET A 229 7.85 -10.75 -5.97
CA MET A 229 6.64 -10.80 -6.78
C MET A 229 6.90 -11.39 -8.18
N ILE A 230 8.07 -11.15 -8.77
CA ILE A 230 8.42 -11.70 -10.12
C ILE A 230 8.82 -13.17 -10.03
N GLU A 231 9.61 -13.52 -9.02
CA GLU A 231 10.20 -14.84 -8.83
C GLU A 231 9.86 -15.41 -7.44
N PRO A 232 8.59 -15.71 -7.12
CA PRO A 232 8.24 -16.33 -5.83
C PRO A 232 9.06 -17.61 -5.59
N GLY A 233 9.55 -17.79 -4.37
CA GLY A 233 10.41 -18.91 -3.98
C GLY A 233 11.92 -18.61 -4.06
N THR A 234 12.31 -17.34 -4.29
CA THR A 234 13.72 -16.92 -4.42
C THR A 234 14.14 -15.78 -3.50
N ALA A 235 13.24 -15.25 -2.68
CA ALA A 235 13.53 -14.06 -1.87
C ALA A 235 14.59 -14.30 -0.78
N TYR A 236 14.66 -15.52 -0.26
CA TYR A 236 15.68 -15.94 0.71
C TYR A 236 15.97 -17.45 0.63
N ASP A 237 17.19 -17.82 0.99
CA ASP A 237 17.66 -19.20 1.14
C ASP A 237 18.73 -19.19 2.23
N ASP A 238 18.27 -19.25 3.47
CA ASP A 238 19.05 -19.06 4.69
C ASP A 238 19.13 -20.36 5.50
N ASP A 239 20.24 -20.57 6.20
CA ASP A 239 20.49 -21.79 6.96
C ASP A 239 19.60 -21.94 8.20
N GLU A 240 19.14 -20.83 8.79
CA GLU A 240 18.25 -20.81 9.95
C GLU A 240 16.78 -20.56 9.55
N LEU A 241 16.52 -19.60 8.66
CA LEU A 241 15.14 -19.30 8.21
C LEU A 241 14.61 -20.30 7.18
N GLY A 242 15.49 -21.08 6.56
CA GLY A 242 15.15 -21.96 5.45
C GLY A 242 15.01 -21.19 4.14
N LYS A 243 14.25 -21.78 3.21
CA LYS A 243 14.04 -21.23 1.87
C LYS A 243 12.63 -20.71 1.70
N ASP A 244 12.49 -19.60 0.97
CA ASP A 244 11.21 -19.04 0.52
C ASP A 244 10.30 -20.15 -0.08
N PRO A 245 9.14 -20.44 0.56
CA PRO A 245 8.28 -21.55 0.17
C PRO A 245 7.26 -21.20 -0.93
N GLN A 246 7.22 -19.96 -1.41
CA GLN A 246 6.14 -19.51 -2.32
C GLN A 246 6.22 -20.20 -3.69
N PRO A 247 5.11 -20.79 -4.21
CA PRO A 247 5.05 -21.28 -5.57
C PRO A 247 4.84 -20.14 -6.57
N ALA A 248 5.52 -20.23 -7.72
CA ALA A 248 5.36 -19.28 -8.83
C ALA A 248 4.27 -19.68 -9.84
N HIS A 249 3.60 -20.82 -9.66
CA HIS A 249 2.64 -21.40 -10.61
C HIS A 249 1.61 -22.31 -9.93
N MET A 250 0.39 -22.38 -10.47
CA MET A 250 -0.71 -23.21 -9.95
C MET A 250 -0.45 -24.72 -9.92
N SER A 251 0.51 -25.22 -10.70
CA SER A 251 0.96 -26.63 -10.64
C SER A 251 1.55 -27.01 -9.29
N ASP A 252 2.16 -26.03 -8.63
CA ASP A 252 2.87 -26.19 -7.37
C ASP A 252 2.07 -25.60 -6.20
N PHE A 253 0.78 -25.33 -6.43
CA PHE A 253 -0.13 -24.83 -5.40
C PHE A 253 -0.08 -25.70 -4.14
N VAL A 254 0.22 -25.08 -3.01
CA VAL A 254 0.40 -25.78 -1.74
C VAL A 254 -0.94 -25.98 -1.05
N ARG A 255 -1.36 -27.23 -0.91
CA ARG A 255 -2.56 -27.61 -0.15
C ARG A 255 -2.18 -27.90 1.30
N THR A 256 -2.45 -26.94 2.19
CA THR A 256 -2.15 -27.05 3.62
C THR A 256 -3.33 -26.57 4.49
N THR A 257 -3.28 -26.86 5.79
CA THR A 257 -4.15 -26.26 6.81
C THR A 257 -3.41 -25.25 7.70
N GLU A 258 -2.08 -25.23 7.61
CA GLU A 258 -1.23 -24.21 8.25
C GLU A 258 -1.40 -22.88 7.53
N ASP A 259 -0.98 -21.78 8.15
CA ASP A 259 -0.99 -20.46 7.52
C ASP A 259 -2.37 -20.10 6.93
N ASN A 260 -3.45 -20.38 7.68
CA ASN A 260 -4.83 -20.21 7.23
C ASN A 260 -5.13 -20.85 5.86
N GLY A 261 -4.51 -21.99 5.57
CA GLY A 261 -4.61 -22.64 4.26
C GLY A 261 -3.59 -22.14 3.23
N GLY A 262 -2.44 -21.64 3.67
CA GLY A 262 -1.33 -21.16 2.86
C GLY A 262 -1.61 -19.80 2.22
N VAL A 263 -2.09 -18.83 2.99
CA VAL A 263 -2.40 -17.47 2.49
C VAL A 263 -1.13 -16.73 2.09
N HIS A 264 -0.09 -16.75 2.93
CA HIS A 264 1.21 -16.15 2.62
C HIS A 264 1.99 -17.02 1.63
N ILE A 265 1.81 -18.36 1.71
CA ILE A 265 2.51 -19.28 0.80
C ILE A 265 2.00 -19.09 -0.63
N ASN A 266 0.70 -19.20 -0.88
CA ASN A 266 0.16 -19.23 -2.23
C ASN A 266 -0.05 -17.83 -2.85
N SER A 267 0.19 -16.73 -2.13
CA SER A 267 0.09 -15.36 -2.67
C SER A 267 1.12 -15.06 -3.76
N GLY A 268 2.23 -15.82 -3.82
CA GLY A 268 3.23 -15.73 -4.89
C GLY A 268 2.64 -15.90 -6.30
N ILE A 269 1.62 -16.75 -6.46
CA ILE A 269 0.97 -17.03 -7.76
C ILE A 269 0.29 -15.75 -8.31
N PRO A 270 -0.66 -15.11 -7.60
CA PRO A 270 -1.25 -13.85 -8.05
C PRO A 270 -0.28 -12.65 -8.01
N ASN A 271 0.72 -12.63 -7.12
CA ASN A 271 1.79 -11.61 -7.14
C ASN A 271 2.53 -11.60 -8.48
N ARG A 272 2.92 -12.79 -8.95
CA ARG A 272 3.60 -12.96 -10.22
C ARG A 272 2.71 -12.61 -11.41
N ALA A 273 1.41 -12.91 -11.34
CA ALA A 273 0.48 -12.46 -12.38
C ALA A 273 0.44 -10.93 -12.46
N PHE A 274 0.38 -10.22 -11.34
CA PHE A 274 0.38 -8.75 -11.35
C PHE A 274 1.69 -8.18 -11.89
N ALA A 275 2.85 -8.63 -11.37
CA ALA A 275 4.14 -8.12 -11.78
C ALA A 275 4.39 -8.32 -13.29
N LEU A 276 4.09 -9.51 -13.82
CA LEU A 276 4.20 -9.79 -15.25
C LEU A 276 3.26 -8.95 -16.10
N PHE A 277 2.03 -8.72 -15.62
CA PHE A 277 1.08 -7.85 -16.30
C PHE A 277 1.56 -6.39 -16.34
N ALA A 278 2.05 -5.86 -15.22
CA ALA A 278 2.59 -4.51 -15.14
C ALA A 278 3.82 -4.33 -16.05
N ILE A 279 4.74 -5.30 -16.07
CA ILE A 279 5.92 -5.29 -16.93
C ILE A 279 5.54 -5.36 -18.42
N ASP A 280 4.56 -6.20 -18.80
CA ASP A 280 4.10 -6.33 -20.20
C ASP A 280 3.48 -5.02 -20.72
N LEU A 281 2.81 -4.25 -19.85
CA LEU A 281 2.28 -2.93 -20.19
C LEU A 281 3.36 -1.84 -20.22
N GLY A 282 4.37 -1.95 -19.36
CA GLY A 282 5.40 -0.94 -19.16
C GLY A 282 4.87 0.36 -18.54
N GLY A 283 5.73 1.38 -18.47
CA GLY A 283 5.40 2.65 -17.84
C GLY A 283 5.21 2.52 -16.32
N ASN A 284 4.39 3.38 -15.73
CA ASN A 284 4.13 3.39 -14.29
C ASN A 284 3.06 2.36 -13.94
N ALA A 285 3.38 1.37 -13.10
CA ALA A 285 2.47 0.25 -12.82
C ALA A 285 1.14 0.70 -12.19
N TRP A 286 1.11 1.78 -11.40
CA TRP A 286 -0.10 2.28 -10.76
C TRP A 286 -1.13 2.85 -11.74
N GLU A 287 -0.72 3.28 -12.94
CA GLU A 287 -1.60 3.94 -13.90
C GLU A 287 -2.60 2.97 -14.53
N THR A 288 -2.11 1.91 -15.21
CA THR A 288 -2.97 0.95 -15.90
C THR A 288 -3.11 -0.35 -15.12
N ALA A 289 -2.00 -1.00 -14.75
CA ALA A 289 -2.06 -2.31 -14.08
C ALA A 289 -2.72 -2.21 -12.71
N GLY A 290 -2.30 -1.25 -11.88
CA GLY A 290 -2.89 -0.94 -10.59
C GLY A 290 -4.38 -0.60 -10.70
N THR A 291 -4.76 0.23 -11.67
CA THR A 291 -6.18 0.57 -11.91
C THR A 291 -7.03 -0.66 -12.24
N VAL A 292 -6.51 -1.60 -13.04
CA VAL A 292 -7.21 -2.85 -13.35
C VAL A 292 -7.43 -3.69 -12.08
N TRP A 293 -6.39 -3.88 -11.26
CA TRP A 293 -6.50 -4.62 -10.00
C TRP A 293 -7.47 -3.94 -9.02
N TYR A 294 -7.38 -2.61 -8.89
CA TYR A 294 -8.27 -1.82 -8.04
C TYR A 294 -9.73 -1.92 -8.48
N ARG A 295 -10.01 -1.85 -9.79
CA ARG A 295 -11.37 -2.04 -10.34
C ARG A 295 -11.89 -3.46 -10.14
N ALA A 296 -11.03 -4.47 -10.24
CA ALA A 296 -11.42 -5.86 -9.97
C ALA A 296 -11.80 -6.05 -8.49
N LEU A 297 -10.99 -5.52 -7.56
CA LEU A 297 -11.25 -5.55 -6.13
C LEU A 297 -12.55 -4.80 -5.75
N THR A 298 -12.77 -3.62 -6.32
CA THR A 298 -13.92 -2.75 -5.98
C THR A 298 -15.18 -3.03 -6.79
N GLY A 299 -15.09 -3.86 -7.84
CA GLY A 299 -16.17 -4.12 -8.80
C GLY A 299 -17.24 -5.12 -8.35
N GLY A 300 -17.31 -5.44 -7.05
CA GLY A 300 -18.26 -6.42 -6.50
C GLY A 300 -17.75 -7.86 -6.46
N LEU A 301 -16.43 -8.04 -6.29
CA LEU A 301 -15.81 -9.34 -6.04
C LEU A 301 -16.38 -9.98 -4.76
N SER A 302 -16.62 -11.29 -4.79
CA SER A 302 -17.08 -12.03 -3.60
C SER A 302 -15.99 -12.10 -2.53
N SER A 303 -16.38 -12.06 -1.24
CA SER A 303 -15.44 -12.29 -0.13
C SER A 303 -14.80 -13.69 -0.17
N THR A 304 -15.43 -14.64 -0.86
CA THR A 304 -14.95 -16.02 -1.05
C THR A 304 -14.31 -16.25 -2.42
N ALA A 305 -13.98 -15.18 -3.15
CA ALA A 305 -13.43 -15.30 -4.50
C ALA A 305 -12.15 -16.14 -4.54
N ASN A 306 -12.11 -17.05 -5.50
CA ASN A 306 -10.92 -17.84 -5.81
C ASN A 306 -10.05 -17.15 -6.89
N PHE A 307 -8.88 -17.72 -7.19
CA PHE A 307 -7.94 -17.12 -8.15
C PHE A 307 -8.53 -16.94 -9.55
N THR A 308 -9.34 -17.90 -10.04
CA THR A 308 -9.98 -17.79 -11.36
C THR A 308 -11.04 -16.67 -11.36
N GLU A 309 -11.84 -16.55 -10.31
CA GLU A 309 -12.85 -15.48 -10.21
C GLU A 309 -12.21 -14.09 -10.17
N PHE A 310 -11.09 -13.94 -9.46
CA PHE A 310 -10.35 -12.68 -9.47
C PHE A 310 -9.66 -12.42 -10.81
N ALA A 311 -9.07 -13.45 -11.43
CA ALA A 311 -8.52 -13.35 -12.78
C ALA A 311 -9.58 -12.87 -13.79
N ASP A 312 -10.78 -13.44 -13.76
CA ASP A 312 -11.89 -13.04 -14.62
C ASP A 312 -12.30 -11.58 -14.40
N ALA A 313 -12.33 -11.12 -13.13
CA ALA A 313 -12.61 -9.73 -12.79
C ALA A 313 -11.53 -8.77 -13.33
N THR A 314 -10.24 -9.12 -13.20
CA THR A 314 -9.14 -8.30 -13.75
C THR A 314 -9.14 -8.28 -15.28
N VAL A 315 -9.40 -9.41 -15.96
CA VAL A 315 -9.51 -9.45 -17.42
C VAL A 315 -10.69 -8.60 -17.90
N ALA A 316 -11.85 -8.67 -17.23
CA ALA A 316 -12.99 -7.83 -17.55
C ALA A 316 -12.67 -6.33 -17.37
N ALA A 317 -12.02 -5.96 -16.27
CA ALA A 317 -11.59 -4.58 -16.01
C ALA A 317 -10.56 -4.07 -17.03
N ALA A 318 -9.63 -4.93 -17.45
CA ALA A 318 -8.62 -4.65 -18.46
C ALA A 318 -9.24 -4.50 -19.86
N SER A 319 -10.13 -5.40 -20.27
CA SER A 319 -10.84 -5.31 -21.55
C SER A 319 -11.77 -4.10 -21.66
N ALA A 320 -12.21 -3.53 -20.53
CA ALA A 320 -12.95 -2.27 -20.52
C ALA A 320 -12.07 -1.04 -20.84
N ILE A 321 -10.74 -1.17 -20.74
CA ILE A 321 -9.78 -0.16 -21.20
C ILE A 321 -9.57 -0.34 -22.70
N ASP A 322 -9.05 -1.50 -23.11
CA ASP A 322 -8.91 -1.92 -24.50
C ASP A 322 -8.60 -3.43 -24.64
N ASP A 323 -8.69 -3.95 -25.87
CA ASP A 323 -8.45 -5.37 -26.18
C ASP A 323 -7.01 -5.81 -25.88
N ALA A 324 -6.02 -4.92 -26.06
CA ALA A 324 -4.61 -5.25 -25.88
C ALA A 324 -4.28 -5.46 -24.39
N THR A 325 -4.79 -4.59 -23.54
CA THR A 325 -4.69 -4.66 -22.07
C THR A 325 -5.41 -5.90 -21.55
N GLY A 326 -6.61 -6.20 -22.06
CA GLY A 326 -7.33 -7.43 -21.75
C GLY A 326 -6.54 -8.69 -22.11
N ALA A 327 -5.89 -8.69 -23.29
CA ALA A 327 -5.03 -9.80 -23.71
C ALA A 327 -3.76 -9.92 -22.85
N ALA A 328 -3.17 -8.81 -22.39
CA ALA A 328 -2.03 -8.81 -21.48
C ALA A 328 -2.40 -9.42 -20.11
N ALA A 329 -3.52 -9.01 -19.52
CA ALA A 329 -4.00 -9.58 -18.25
C ALA A 329 -4.24 -11.09 -18.38
N ARG A 330 -4.88 -11.54 -19.48
CA ARG A 330 -5.08 -12.97 -19.74
C ARG A 330 -3.75 -13.73 -19.87
N ARG A 331 -2.76 -13.17 -20.56
CA ARG A 331 -1.43 -13.79 -20.69
C ARG A 331 -0.75 -13.95 -19.34
N ALA A 332 -0.84 -12.95 -18.46
CA ALA A 332 -0.22 -13.01 -17.13
C ALA A 332 -0.84 -14.12 -16.27
N TRP A 333 -2.17 -14.22 -16.23
CA TRP A 333 -2.87 -15.29 -15.52
C TRP A 333 -2.63 -16.70 -16.10
N ALA A 334 -2.50 -16.80 -17.43
CA ALA A 334 -2.11 -18.05 -18.09
C ALA A 334 -0.66 -18.44 -17.74
N THR A 335 0.25 -17.47 -17.63
CA THR A 335 1.67 -17.71 -17.30
C THR A 335 1.87 -18.31 -15.90
N VAL A 336 0.95 -18.02 -14.97
CA VAL A 336 0.96 -18.59 -13.61
C VAL A 336 0.00 -19.79 -13.46
N GLY A 337 -0.61 -20.24 -14.56
CA GLY A 337 -1.43 -21.45 -14.61
C GLY A 337 -2.84 -21.33 -14.02
N VAL A 338 -3.35 -20.11 -13.85
CA VAL A 338 -4.75 -19.88 -13.43
C VAL A 338 -5.70 -20.08 -14.61
N TYR A 339 -5.27 -19.75 -15.83
CA TYR A 339 -5.92 -20.13 -17.07
C TYR A 339 -5.15 -21.25 -17.78
N GLU A 340 -5.85 -22.08 -18.56
CA GLU A 340 -5.22 -23.01 -19.48
C GLU A 340 -4.51 -22.23 -20.61
N ASP A 341 -3.27 -22.62 -20.96
CA ASP A 341 -2.54 -22.04 -22.09
C ASP A 341 -3.23 -22.42 -23.41
N GLU A 342 -3.83 -21.44 -24.09
CA GLU A 342 -4.51 -21.64 -25.38
C GLU A 342 -3.58 -22.18 -26.49
N ARG A 343 -2.26 -22.27 -26.26
CA ARG A 343 -1.26 -22.78 -27.22
C ARG A 343 -1.01 -24.28 -27.15
N VAL A 344 -1.58 -25.02 -26.20
CA VAL A 344 -1.42 -26.48 -26.12
C VAL A 344 -2.73 -27.15 -26.52
N PRO A 345 -2.86 -27.70 -27.74
CA PRO A 345 -4.01 -28.53 -28.08
C PRO A 345 -4.02 -29.74 -27.13
N ARG A 346 -5.19 -30.02 -26.52
CA ARG A 346 -5.40 -31.26 -25.78
C ARG A 346 -5.14 -32.44 -26.73
N THR A 347 -4.11 -33.22 -26.46
CA THR A 347 -3.96 -34.54 -27.05
C THR A 347 -4.83 -35.49 -26.24
N ASP A 348 -6.05 -35.74 -26.74
CA ASP A 348 -6.89 -36.85 -26.29
C ASP A 348 -6.32 -38.20 -26.74
#